data_AF-A0A366LM33-F1
#
_entry.id   AF-A0A366LM33-F1
#
_cell.length_a   1.000
_cell.length_b   1.000
_cell.length_c   1.000
_cell.angle_alpha   90.00
_cell.angle_beta   90.00
_cell.angle_gamma   90.00
#
_symmetry.space_group_name_H-M   'P 1'
#
loop_
_entity.id
_entity.type
_entity.pdbx_description
1 polymer ?
#
loop_
_entity_poly.entity_id
_entity_poly.type
_entity_poly.pdbx_seq_one_letter_code
_entity_poly.pdbx_strand_id
1 'polypeptide(L)'
;MKLWKAATVAAGVLLLTGCAIDEQIFVSNITDSHGRACTFVYTSTEGQGWGSGRDIDVSQLDCEYPPPGRSPGPPTTAPMPPPP
;
A
#
# COMPACT_ATOMS: atom_id res chain seq x y z
N MET A 1 -12.78 -46.92 0.42
CA MET A 1 -11.66 -46.41 1.24
C MET A 1 -10.60 -45.61 0.47
N LYS A 2 -10.32 -45.87 -0.82
CA LYS A 2 -9.32 -45.12 -1.60
C LYS A 2 -9.78 -43.72 -2.06
N LEU A 3 -11.06 -43.54 -2.42
CA LEU A 3 -11.57 -42.22 -2.88
C LEU A 3 -11.59 -41.15 -1.78
N TRP A 4 -11.85 -41.54 -0.52
CA TRP A 4 -11.96 -40.57 0.57
C TRP A 4 -10.61 -39.93 0.93
N LYS A 5 -9.51 -40.67 0.78
CA LYS A 5 -8.14 -40.18 0.98
C LYS A 5 -7.71 -39.21 -0.12
N ALA A 6 -8.20 -39.37 -1.34
CA ALA A 6 -7.90 -38.44 -2.44
C ALA A 6 -8.63 -37.10 -2.25
N ALA A 7 -9.88 -37.14 -1.78
CA ALA A 7 -10.68 -35.95 -1.50
C ALA A 7 -10.07 -35.08 -0.37
N THR A 8 -9.53 -35.69 0.69
CA THR A 8 -8.89 -34.95 1.78
C THR A 8 -7.56 -34.31 1.37
N VAL A 9 -6.78 -34.97 0.51
CA VAL A 9 -5.53 -34.40 -0.02
C VAL A 9 -5.81 -33.20 -0.94
N ALA A 10 -6.80 -33.31 -1.84
CA ALA A 10 -7.17 -32.20 -2.73
C ALA A 10 -7.69 -30.98 -1.97
N ALA A 11 -8.53 -31.18 -0.95
CA ALA A 11 -9.02 -30.11 -0.08
C ALA A 11 -7.88 -29.45 0.72
N GLY A 12 -6.89 -30.23 1.17
CA GLY A 12 -5.70 -29.70 1.85
C GLY A 12 -4.82 -28.82 0.94
N VAL A 13 -4.68 -29.16 -0.34
CA VAL A 13 -3.89 -28.37 -1.31
C VAL A 13 -4.58 -27.04 -1.67
N LEU A 14 -5.92 -27.04 -1.80
CA LEU A 14 -6.69 -25.82 -2.06
C LEU A 14 -6.72 -24.83 -0.88
N LEU A 15 -6.52 -25.32 0.36
CA LEU A 15 -6.38 -24.47 1.55
C LEU A 15 -4.98 -23.85 1.69
N LEU A 16 -3.99 -24.38 0.97
CA LEU A 16 -2.60 -23.88 0.97
C LEU A 16 -2.36 -22.79 -0.07
N THR A 17 -3.27 -22.58 -1.03
CA THR A 17 -3.27 -21.39 -1.89
C THR A 17 -3.87 -20.21 -1.11
N GLY A 18 -3.23 -19.85 -0.01
CA GLY A 18 -3.56 -18.66 0.78
C GLY A 18 -3.44 -17.42 -0.09
N CYS A 19 -4.42 -16.52 0.05
CA CYS A 19 -4.62 -15.32 -0.74
C CYS A 19 -3.32 -14.52 -0.92
N ALA A 20 -2.80 -14.47 -2.15
CA ALA A 20 -1.91 -13.38 -2.54
C ALA A 20 -2.76 -12.10 -2.55
N ILE A 21 -2.60 -11.27 -1.52
CA ILE A 21 -3.16 -9.93 -1.52
C ILE A 21 -2.28 -9.13 -2.46
N ASP A 22 -2.87 -8.56 -3.51
CA ASP A 22 -2.14 -7.70 -4.44
C ASP A 22 -1.87 -6.35 -3.74
N GLU A 23 -0.78 -6.30 -2.99
CA GLU A 23 -0.29 -5.11 -2.32
C GLU A 23 0.59 -4.31 -3.29
N GLN A 24 0.22 -3.05 -3.48
CA GLN A 24 0.96 -2.11 -4.32
C GLN A 24 1.61 -1.06 -3.43
N ILE A 25 2.78 -0.58 -3.86
CA ILE A 25 3.47 0.52 -3.21
C ILE A 25 2.94 1.82 -3.81
N PHE A 26 2.60 2.78 -2.96
CA PHE A 26 2.13 4.12 -3.35
C PHE A 26 3.09 5.18 -2.84
N VAL A 27 3.25 6.24 -3.63
CA VAL A 27 3.91 7.48 -3.21
C VAL A 27 2.83 8.55 -3.04
N SER A 28 2.80 9.18 -1.88
CA SER A 28 1.85 10.24 -1.56
C SER A 28 2.56 11.53 -1.20
N ASN A 29 2.03 12.65 -1.69
CA ASN A 29 2.45 13.99 -1.30
C ASN A 29 1.27 14.68 -0.64
N ILE A 30 1.45 15.18 0.58
CA ILE A 30 0.41 15.88 1.36
C ILE A 30 0.98 17.14 2.01
N THR A 31 0.09 18.00 2.52
CA THR A 31 0.47 19.07 3.43
C THR A 31 0.03 18.69 4.84
N ASP A 32 0.96 18.75 5.80
CA ASP A 32 0.63 18.45 7.19
C ASP A 32 -0.02 19.64 7.92
N SER A 33 -0.43 19.42 9.18
CA SER A 33 -1.04 20.47 10.00
C SER A 33 -0.11 21.64 10.34
N HIS A 34 1.21 21.46 10.15
CA HIS A 34 2.21 22.50 10.38
C HIS A 34 2.52 23.30 9.11
N GLY A 35 1.91 22.94 7.96
CA GLY A 35 2.13 23.61 6.68
C GLY A 35 3.35 23.09 5.90
N ARG A 36 3.92 21.95 6.31
CA ARG A 36 5.04 21.30 5.60
C ARG A 36 4.50 20.50 4.42
N ALA A 37 5.25 20.47 3.32
CA ALA A 37 5.04 19.53 2.25
C ALA A 37 5.71 18.20 2.65
N CYS A 38 4.92 17.14 2.75
CA CYS A 38 5.39 15.83 3.14
C CYS A 38 5.26 14.84 1.99
N THR A 39 6.27 13.99 1.82
CA THR A 39 6.25 12.83 0.92
C THR A 39 6.42 11.58 1.75
N PHE A 40 5.62 10.55 1.48
CA PHE A 40 5.78 9.25 2.13
C PHE A 40 5.42 8.12 1.18
N VAL A 41 5.93 6.93 1.50
CA VAL A 41 5.67 5.70 0.77
C VAL A 41 4.88 4.76 1.68
N TYR A 42 3.86 4.10 1.12
CA TYR A 42 3.09 3.11 1.85
C TYR A 42 2.64 1.97 0.94
N THR A 43 2.38 0.81 1.54
CA THR A 43 1.78 -0.36 0.87
C THR A 43 0.28 -0.39 1.10
N SER A 44 -0.51 -0.68 0.06
CA SER A 44 -1.97 -0.87 0.16
C SER A 44 -2.47 -1.76 -0.96
N THR A 45 -3.60 -2.44 -0.73
CA THR A 45 -4.34 -3.10 -1.83
C THR A 45 -4.91 -2.05 -2.79
N GLU A 46 -4.91 -2.34 -4.09
CA GLU A 46 -5.48 -1.44 -5.09
C GLU A 46 -6.94 -1.05 -4.75
N GLY A 47 -7.26 0.23 -4.87
CA GLY A 47 -8.58 0.77 -4.53
C GLY A 47 -8.83 0.98 -3.04
N GLN A 48 -7.92 0.58 -2.15
CA GLN A 48 -7.93 0.94 -0.74
C GLN A 48 -7.03 2.16 -0.50
N GLY A 49 -7.59 3.19 0.13
CA GLY A 49 -6.83 4.38 0.52
C GLY A 49 -6.03 4.16 1.80
N TRP A 50 -5.10 5.07 2.08
CA TRP A 50 -4.27 5.05 3.29
C TRP A 50 -5.07 5.14 4.62
N GLY A 51 -6.38 5.45 4.57
CA GLY A 51 -7.27 5.42 5.72
C GLY A 51 -8.22 4.21 5.78
N SER A 52 -8.22 3.33 4.76
CA SER A 52 -9.14 2.19 4.64
C SER A 52 -8.46 0.82 4.61
N GLY A 53 -7.13 0.77 4.45
CA GLY A 53 -6.34 -0.46 4.38
C GLY A 53 -5.78 -0.90 5.73
N ARG A 54 -5.94 -2.18 6.04
CA ARG A 54 -5.22 -2.90 7.10
C ARG A 54 -3.75 -2.95 6.65
N ASP A 55 -2.82 -2.52 7.49
CA ASP A 55 -1.36 -2.55 7.27
C ASP A 55 -0.78 -1.47 6.33
N ILE A 56 -1.01 -0.19 6.70
CA ILE A 56 -0.21 0.93 6.18
C ILE A 56 1.12 0.95 6.93
N ASP A 57 2.16 0.35 6.34
CA ASP A 57 3.53 0.62 6.77
C ASP A 57 3.99 1.94 6.14
N VAL A 58 4.01 3.00 6.95
CA VAL A 58 4.53 4.30 6.53
C VAL A 58 6.04 4.27 6.67
N SER A 59 6.71 4.07 5.54
CA SER A 59 8.16 4.16 5.43
C SER A 59 8.56 5.50 4.80
N GLN A 60 9.67 6.07 5.27
CA GLN A 60 10.32 7.24 4.64
C GLN A 60 9.43 8.49 4.54
N LEU A 61 8.80 8.90 5.65
CA LEU A 61 8.15 10.21 5.74
C LEU A 61 9.21 11.32 5.76
N ASP A 62 9.30 12.07 4.67
CA ASP A 62 10.10 13.29 4.58
C ASP A 62 9.17 14.51 4.55
N CYS A 63 9.47 15.53 5.34
CA CYS A 63 8.62 16.72 5.48
C CYS A 63 9.48 17.98 5.54
N GLU A 64 9.27 18.90 4.61
CA GLU A 64 10.01 20.16 4.53
C GLU A 64 9.07 21.35 4.30
N TYR A 65 9.44 22.52 4.79
CA TYR A 65 8.69 23.75 4.51
C TYR A 65 8.94 24.20 3.07
N PRO A 66 7.90 24.69 2.37
CA PRO A 66 8.09 25.28 1.05
C PRO A 66 8.99 26.52 1.14
N PRO A 67 9.74 26.85 0.07
CA PRO A 67 10.52 28.07 0.01
C PRO A 67 9.66 29.33 0.27
N PRO A 68 10.24 30.44 0.75
CA PRO A 68 9.49 31.67 0.99
C PRO A 68 8.66 32.12 -0.22
N GLY A 69 7.40 32.47 0.01
CA GLY A 69 6.47 32.90 -1.02
C GLY A 69 5.89 31.77 -1.90
N ARG A 70 6.17 30.50 -1.58
CA ARG A 70 5.56 29.33 -2.21
C ARG A 70 4.62 28.62 -1.22
N SER A 71 3.56 28.06 -1.76
CA SER A 71 2.68 27.13 -1.02
C SER A 71 2.94 25.70 -1.50
N PRO A 72 2.67 24.69 -0.67
CA PRO A 72 2.68 23.30 -1.13
C PRO A 72 1.72 23.09 -2.30
N GLY A 73 2.06 22.13 -3.16
CA GLY A 73 1.16 21.70 -4.23
C GLY A 73 -0.10 21.00 -3.68
N PRO A 74 -1.10 20.75 -4.54
CA PRO A 74 -2.22 19.92 -4.16
C PRO A 74 -1.76 18.51 -3.79
N PRO A 75 -2.48 17.81 -2.88
CA PRO A 75 -2.16 16.44 -2.55
C PRO A 75 -2.18 15.54 -3.77
N THR A 76 -1.24 14.59 -3.84
CA THR A 76 -1.19 13.58 -4.90
C THR A 76 -0.93 12.21 -4.29
N THR A 77 -1.43 11.18 -4.96
CA THR A 77 -1.17 9.78 -4.59
C THR A 77 -1.17 8.97 -5.87
N ALA A 78 -0.11 8.20 -6.09
CA ALA A 78 0.06 7.37 -7.27
C ALA A 78 0.80 6.08 -6.91
N PRO A 79 0.52 4.97 -7.61
CA PRO A 79 1.31 3.75 -7.48
C PRO A 79 2.75 4.02 -7.92
N MET A 80 3.70 3.37 -7.24
CA MET A 80 5.11 3.41 -7.60
C MET A 80 5.31 2.72 -8.96
N PRO A 81 6.05 3.34 -9.90
CA PRO A 81 6.31 2.73 -11.18
C PRO A 81 7.14 1.44 -11.02
N PRO A 82 6.95 0.46 -11.92
CA PRO A 82 7.76 -0.75 -11.91
C PRO A 82 9.24 -0.42 -12.14
N PRO A 83 10.17 -1.26 -11.64
CA PRO A 83 11.59 -1.11 -11.95
C PRO A 83 11.84 -1.16 -13.47
N PRO A 84 12.88 -0.47 -13.97
CA PRO A 84 13.21 -0.42 -15.39
C PRO A 84 13.69 -1.76 -15.97
#